data_AF-A0A7C1VNT5-F1
#
_entry.id   AF-A0A7C1VNT5-F1
#
_cell.length_a   1.000
_cell.length_b   1.000
_cell.length_c   1.000
_cell.angle_alpha   90.00
_cell.angle_beta   90.00
_cell.angle_gamma   90.00
#
_symmetry.space_group_name_H-M   'P 1'
#
loop_
_entity.id
_entity.type
_entity.pdbx_description
1 polymer ?
#
loop_
_entity_poly.entity_id
_entity_poly.type
_entity_poly.pdbx_seq_one_letter_code
_entity_poly.pdbx_strand_id
1 'polypeptide(L)'
;TDTARSIPQEDDEVDALYNQIYRELVTVMFTDPSTIDRANYLMWAAHNLERLADRVTNICERAIYITTGEMIEIDASDDEIRQ
;
A
#
# COMPACT_ATOMS: atom_id res chain seq x y z
N THR A 1 8.51 -10.51 17.73
CA THR A 1 7.82 -11.28 16.68
C THR A 1 6.35 -10.92 16.59
N ASP A 2 5.68 -10.64 17.71
CA ASP A 2 4.22 -10.36 17.69
C ASP A 2 3.84 -9.10 16.91
N THR A 3 4.63 -8.02 16.98
CA THR A 3 4.39 -6.81 16.16
C THR A 3 4.53 -7.08 14.67
N ALA A 4 5.49 -7.92 14.26
CA ALA A 4 5.67 -8.25 12.84
C ALA A 4 4.52 -9.10 12.27
N ARG A 5 3.68 -9.70 13.13
CA ARG A 5 2.49 -10.45 12.72
C ARG A 5 1.25 -9.56 12.50
N SER A 6 1.21 -8.32 13.01
CA SER A 6 0.10 -7.39 12.76
C SER A 6 0.27 -6.58 11.48
N ILE A 7 1.52 -6.38 11.05
CA ILE A 7 1.89 -5.63 9.84
C ILE A 7 1.09 -5.99 8.58
N PRO A 8 0.84 -7.27 8.22
CA PRO A 8 0.01 -7.59 7.04
C PRO A 8 -1.40 -6.97 7.10
N GLN A 9 -2.04 -6.97 8.27
CA GLN A 9 -3.38 -6.40 8.43
C GLN A 9 -3.37 -4.87 8.31
N GLU A 10 -2.28 -4.24 8.73
CA GLU A 10 -2.09 -2.79 8.59
C GLU A 10 -1.83 -2.40 7.13
N ASP A 11 -1.10 -3.24 6.38
CA ASP A 11 -0.85 -3.08 4.94
C ASP A 11 -2.14 -3.19 4.13
N ASP A 12 -2.97 -4.21 4.41
CA ASP A 12 -4.30 -4.37 3.81
C ASP A 12 -5.20 -3.13 4.01
N GLU A 13 -5.09 -2.47 5.18
CA GLU A 13 -5.82 -1.23 5.45
C GLU A 13 -5.31 -0.06 4.60
N VAL A 14 -3.99 0.04 4.40
CA VAL A 14 -3.37 1.05 3.53
C VAL A 14 -3.81 0.85 2.08
N ASP A 15 -3.85 -0.38 1.59
CA ASP A 15 -4.36 -0.71 0.25
C ASP A 15 -5.82 -0.34 0.06
N ALA A 16 -6.65 -0.64 1.06
CA ALA A 16 -8.06 -0.26 1.05
C ALA A 16 -8.23 1.26 0.98
N LEU A 17 -7.43 2.01 1.75
CA LEU A 17 -7.42 3.48 1.75
C LEU A 17 -6.91 4.05 0.42
N TYR A 18 -5.85 3.49 -0.16
CA TYR A 18 -5.37 3.88 -1.49
C TYR A 18 -6.47 3.74 -2.54
N ASN A 19 -7.15 2.60 -2.57
CA ASN A 19 -8.26 2.33 -3.48
C ASN A 19 -9.45 3.27 -3.25
N GLN A 20 -9.73 3.64 -2.01
CA GLN A 20 -10.77 4.62 -1.67
C GLN A 20 -10.40 6.01 -2.21
N ILE A 21 -9.19 6.50 -1.89
CA ILE A 21 -8.68 7.79 -2.35
C ILE A 21 -8.70 7.85 -3.87
N TYR A 22 -8.29 6.77 -4.56
CA TYR A 22 -8.33 6.70 -6.01
C TYR A 22 -9.73 6.99 -6.57
N ARG A 23 -10.76 6.32 -6.05
CA ARG A 23 -12.16 6.49 -6.51
C ARG A 23 -12.69 7.90 -6.23
N GLU A 24 -12.35 8.46 -5.07
CA GLU A 24 -12.75 9.82 -4.69
C GLU A 24 -12.10 10.86 -5.60
N LEU A 25 -10.79 10.76 -5.84
CA LEU A 25 -10.05 11.68 -6.69
C LEU A 25 -10.53 11.62 -8.15
N VAL A 26 -10.83 10.43 -8.68
CA VAL A 26 -11.43 10.30 -10.01
C VAL A 26 -12.78 11.01 -10.08
N THR A 27 -13.62 10.87 -9.05
CA THR A 27 -14.91 11.57 -8.98
C THR A 27 -14.74 13.10 -8.95
N VAL A 28 -13.74 13.59 -8.21
CA VAL A 28 -13.38 15.02 -8.17
C VAL A 28 -12.94 15.51 -9.55
N MET A 29 -12.07 14.77 -10.24
CA MET A 29 -11.61 15.11 -11.59
C MET A 29 -12.76 15.15 -12.61
N PHE A 30 -13.73 14.23 -12.52
CA PHE A 30 -14.92 14.22 -13.36
C PHE A 30 -15.86 15.39 -13.09
N THR A 31 -15.97 15.81 -11.83
CA THR A 31 -16.85 16.90 -11.41
C THR A 31 -16.28 18.26 -11.82
N ASP A 32 -14.97 18.44 -11.71
CA ASP A 32 -14.26 19.65 -12.11
C ASP A 32 -12.90 19.31 -12.76
N PRO A 33 -12.80 19.34 -14.10
CA PRO A 33 -11.56 19.06 -14.81
C PRO A 33 -10.39 19.99 -14.46
N SER A 34 -10.64 21.18 -13.89
CA SER A 34 -9.57 22.07 -13.44
C SER A 34 -8.79 21.52 -12.23
N THR A 35 -9.31 20.50 -11.56
CA THR A 35 -8.69 19.84 -10.40
C THR A 35 -7.70 18.74 -10.77
N ILE A 36 -7.61 18.34 -12.05
CA ILE A 36 -6.84 17.16 -12.49
C ILE A 36 -5.40 17.17 -11.98
N ASP A 37 -4.65 18.27 -12.14
CA ASP A 37 -3.26 18.33 -11.70
C ASP A 37 -3.12 18.17 -10.18
N ARG A 38 -4.02 18.78 -9.41
CA ARG A 38 -4.01 18.70 -7.93
C ARG A 38 -4.37 17.30 -7.46
N ALA A 39 -5.39 16.71 -8.06
CA ALA A 39 -5.81 15.34 -7.76
C ALA A 39 -4.73 14.33 -8.17
N ASN A 40 -3.98 14.59 -9.25
CA ASN A 40 -2.82 13.78 -9.62
C ASN A 40 -1.70 13.85 -8.57
N TYR A 41 -1.36 15.03 -8.04
CA TYR A 41 -0.39 15.13 -6.94
C TYR A 41 -0.81 14.35 -5.70
N LEU A 42 -2.10 14.37 -5.36
CA LEU A 42 -2.64 13.58 -4.24
C LEU A 42 -2.58 12.08 -4.54
N MET A 43 -2.82 11.66 -5.79
CA MET A 43 -2.66 10.26 -6.20
C MET A 43 -1.23 9.78 -6.01
N TRP A 44 -0.25 10.59 -6.43
CA TRP A 44 1.17 10.30 -6.21
C TRP A 44 1.50 10.19 -4.73
N ALA A 45 0.98 11.09 -3.88
CA ALA A 45 1.19 11.01 -2.45
C ALA A 45 0.63 9.70 -1.86
N ALA A 46 -0.60 9.33 -2.23
CA ALA A 46 -1.23 8.08 -1.78
C ALA A 46 -0.45 6.84 -2.24
N HIS A 47 0.00 6.80 -3.49
CA HIS A 47 0.82 5.70 -4.01
C HIS A 47 2.16 5.57 -3.27
N ASN A 48 2.82 6.69 -2.95
CA ASN A 48 4.08 6.64 -2.20
C ASN A 48 3.88 6.13 -0.76
N LEU A 49 2.71 6.38 -0.15
CA LEU A 49 2.38 5.85 1.18
C LEU A 49 2.12 4.34 1.13
N GLU A 50 1.39 3.86 0.12
CA GLU A 50 1.16 2.44 -0.11
C GLU A 50 2.49 1.70 -0.35
N ARG A 51 3.35 2.19 -1.25
CA ARG A 51 4.70 1.63 -1.45
C ARG A 51 5.60 1.69 -0.23
N LEU A 52 5.36 2.60 0.71
CA LEU A 52 6.08 2.62 1.98
C LEU A 52 5.62 1.47 2.88
N ALA A 53 4.31 1.20 2.94
CA ALA A 53 3.72 0.12 3.73
C ALA A 53 4.20 -1.26 3.23
N ASP A 54 4.14 -1.51 1.93
CA ASP A 54 4.69 -2.71 1.27
C ASP A 54 6.18 -2.94 1.64
N ARG A 55 7.00 -1.86 1.65
CA ARG A 55 8.40 -1.96 2.06
C ARG A 55 8.58 -2.31 3.55
N VAL A 56 7.67 -1.84 4.40
CA VAL A 56 7.67 -2.20 5.83
C VAL A 56 7.32 -3.67 5.99
N THR A 57 6.34 -4.20 5.25
CA THR A 57 5.99 -5.63 5.19
C THR A 57 7.21 -6.47 4.82
N ASN A 58 7.88 -6.13 3.70
CA ASN A 58 9.10 -6.77 3.24
C ASN A 58 10.25 -6.77 4.29
N ILE A 59 10.41 -5.67 5.05
CA ILE A 59 11.41 -5.60 6.11
C ILE A 59 11.05 -6.53 7.27
N CYS A 60 9.77 -6.62 7.63
CA CYS A 60 9.28 -7.46 8.71
C CYS A 60 9.44 -8.96 8.39
N GLU A 61 9.14 -9.37 7.16
CA GLU A 61 9.41 -10.72 6.65
C GLU A 61 10.88 -11.11 6.82
N ARG A 62 11.78 -10.24 6.36
CA ARG A 62 13.23 -10.47 6.49
C ARG A 62 13.68 -10.54 7.94
N ALA A 63 13.13 -9.70 8.82
CA ALA A 63 13.44 -9.74 10.25
C ALA A 63 12.99 -11.05 10.91
N ILE A 64 11.81 -11.57 10.54
CA ILE A 64 11.33 -12.89 10.99
C ILE A 64 12.23 -14.00 10.46
N TYR A 65 12.58 -13.97 9.17
CA TYR A 65 13.48 -14.95 8.56
C TYR A 65 14.84 -15.00 9.25
N ILE A 66 15.47 -13.85 9.52
CA ILE A 66 16.76 -13.78 10.22
C ILE A 66 16.68 -14.39 11.64
N THR A 67 15.53 -14.26 12.30
CA THR A 67 15.35 -14.73 13.68
C THR A 67 14.99 -16.22 13.76
N THR A 68 14.19 -16.71 12.81
CA THR A 68 13.58 -18.05 12.86
C THR A 68 14.23 -19.05 11.89
N GLY A 69 14.85 -18.57 10.81
CA GLY A 69 15.31 -19.38 9.69
C GLY A 69 14.19 -19.81 8.74
N GLU A 70 12.93 -19.45 9.02
CA GLU A 70 11.76 -19.81 8.20
C GLU A 70 11.37 -18.64 7.31
N MET A 71 11.20 -18.91 6.01
CA MET A 71 10.68 -17.92 5.06
C MET A 71 9.16 -17.91 5.18
N ILE A 72 8.60 -16.76 5.50
CA ILE A 72 7.17 -16.52 5.58
C ILE A 72 6.88 -15.40 4.59
N GLU A 73 6.11 -15.71 3.55
CA GLU A 73 5.43 -14.70 2.73
C GLU A 73 4.27 -14.17 3.54
N ILE A 74 4.35 -12.89 3.87
CA ILE A 74 3.35 -12.14 4.62
C ILE A 74 2.39 -11.47 3.63
N ASP A 75 2.85 -11.20 2.42
CA ASP A 75 2.04 -10.70 1.32
C ASP A 75 1.50 -11.84 0.46
N ALA A 76 0.18 -11.89 0.28
CA ALA A 76 -0.51 -12.76 -0.68
C ALA A 76 -1.25 -11.94 -1.74
N SER A 77 -1.01 -10.63 -1.81
CA SER A 77 -1.62 -9.76 -2.80
C SER A 77 -0.86 -9.89 -4.13
N ASP A 78 -1.54 -10.47 -5.12
CA ASP A 78 -1.11 -10.59 -6.52
C ASP A 78 -1.04 -9.21 -7.22
N ASP A 79 -0.32 -8.23 -6.67
CA ASP A 79 -0.20 -6.90 -7.27
C ASP A 79 0.95 -6.79 -8.29
N GLU A 80 1.64 -7.90 -8.60
CA GLU A 80 2.60 -8.00 -9.73
C GLU A 80 1.94 -7.93 -11.13
N ILE A 81 0.60 -7.86 -11.26
CA ILE A 81 -0.07 -7.81 -12.59
C ILE A 81 -0.25 -6.38 -13.14
N ARG A 82 0.15 -5.32 -12.43
CA ARG A 82 -0.05 -3.92 -12.89
C ARG A 82 1.21 -3.17 -13.33
N GLN A 83 2.10 -3.80 -14.11
CA GLN A 83 3.09 -3.09 -14.94
C GLN A 83 2.78 -3.23 -16.44
#